data_AF-A0A1E3NFG8-F1
#
_entry.id   AF-A0A1E3NFG8-F1
#
_cell.length_a   1.000
_cell.length_b   1.000
_cell.length_c   1.000
_cell.angle_alpha   90.00
_cell.angle_beta   90.00
_cell.angle_gamma   90.00
#
_symmetry.space_group_name_H-M   'P 1'
#
loop_
_entity.id
_entity.type
_entity.pdbx_description
1 polymer ?
#
loop_
_entity_poly.entity_id
_entity_poly.type
_entity_poly.pdbx_seq_one_letter_code
_entity_poly.pdbx_strand_id
1 'polypeptide(L)' 'INKVRLNEKPDGIWMMIHGYVFDIVNLLEHHPGGAECLLDCAGVDATRVFDDVGHSDIAWEMLENCCVG' A
#
# COMPACT_ATOMS: atom_id res chain seq x y z
N ILE A 1 16.64 -13.10 -11.41
CA ILE A 1 15.25 -13.20 -10.92
C ILE A 1 15.27 -12.67 -9.49
N ASN A 2 14.99 -11.39 -9.33
CA ASN A 2 15.14 -10.71 -8.06
C ASN A 2 14.04 -11.16 -7.10
N LYS A 3 14.50 -11.70 -5.98
CA LYS A 3 13.75 -12.24 -4.87
C LYS A 3 12.92 -11.11 -4.27
N VAL A 4 11.59 -11.14 -4.46
CA VAL A 4 10.66 -10.35 -3.64
C VAL A 4 10.93 -10.77 -2.21
N ARG A 5 11.61 -9.92 -1.44
CA ARG A 5 11.80 -10.12 0.00
C ARG A 5 10.47 -9.83 0.67
N LEU A 6 9.57 -10.81 0.61
CA LEU A 6 8.46 -10.89 1.55
C LEU A 6 9.08 -10.94 2.95
N ASN A 7 8.94 -9.84 3.69
CA ASN A 7 8.89 -9.79 5.15
C ASN A 7 9.83 -10.76 5.90
N GLU A 8 11.12 -10.45 5.96
CA GLU A 8 12.01 -11.11 6.94
C GLU A 8 11.99 -10.43 8.32
N LYS A 9 10.98 -9.58 8.62
CA LYS A 9 10.71 -9.08 9.98
C LYS A 9 9.20 -8.94 10.27
N PRO A 10 8.78 -8.99 11.56
CA PRO A 10 7.38 -8.97 12.01
C PRO A 10 6.70 -7.59 11.90
N ASP A 11 7.33 -6.67 11.19
CA ASP A 11 6.95 -5.28 11.05
C ASP A 11 6.10 -5.22 9.77
N GLY A 12 4.84 -4.78 9.86
CA GLY A 12 3.79 -4.97 8.86
C GLY A 12 4.13 -4.59 7.41
N ILE A 13 3.25 -5.00 6.49
CA ILE A 13 3.35 -4.64 5.07
C ILE A 13 2.96 -3.17 4.95
N TRP A 14 3.86 -2.33 4.42
CA TRP A 14 3.65 -0.89 4.31
C TRP A 14 3.92 -0.37 2.90
N MET A 15 3.46 0.84 2.58
CA MET A 15 3.89 1.62 1.42
C MET A 15 3.88 3.11 1.74
N MET A 16 4.55 3.91 0.90
CA MET A 16 4.52 5.38 1.03
C MET A 16 3.64 5.99 -0.06
N ILE A 17 2.78 6.93 0.31
CA ILE A 17 1.98 7.74 -0.64
C ILE A 17 2.01 9.20 -0.16
N HIS A 18 2.44 10.09 -1.04
CA HIS A 18 2.64 11.53 -0.82
C HIS A 18 3.50 11.86 0.40
N GLY A 19 4.52 11.04 0.65
CA GLY A 19 5.43 11.21 1.77
C GLY A 19 4.92 10.68 3.11
N TYR A 20 3.71 10.13 3.16
CA TYR A 20 3.14 9.44 4.33
C TYR A 20 3.30 7.93 4.20
N VAL A 21 3.51 7.25 5.31
CA VAL A 21 3.67 5.79 5.41
C VAL A 21 2.36 5.17 5.89
N PHE A 22 1.92 4.14 5.17
CA PHE A 22 0.67 3.43 5.44
C PHE A 22 0.93 1.95 5.71
N ASP A 23 0.33 1.41 6.77
CA ASP A 23 0.25 -0.03 7.00
C ASP A 23 -0.93 -0.60 6.19
N ILE A 24 -0.62 -1.40 5.18
CA ILE A 24 -1.58 -1.91 4.21
C ILE A 24 -2.02 -3.35 4.50
N VAL A 25 -1.63 -3.95 5.63
CA VAL A 25 -1.98 -5.35 5.96
C VAL A 25 -3.49 -5.56 5.90
N ASN A 26 -4.26 -4.63 6.45
CA ASN A 26 -5.73 -4.70 6.44
C ASN A 26 -6.34 -4.44 5.05
N LEU A 27 -5.59 -3.82 4.13
CA LEU A 27 -6.06 -3.55 2.77
C LEU A 27 -5.92 -4.77 1.85
N LEU A 28 -5.07 -5.75 2.18
CA LEU A 28 -4.85 -6.93 1.34
C LEU A 28 -6.14 -7.71 1.07
N GLU A 29 -7.05 -7.80 2.04
CA GLU A 29 -8.32 -8.52 1.89
C GLU A 29 -9.47 -7.66 1.37
N HIS A 30 -9.32 -6.33 1.43
CA HIS A 30 -10.43 -5.40 1.21
C HIS A 30 -10.22 -4.44 0.04
N HIS A 31 -9.03 -4.42 -0.55
CA HIS A 31 -8.72 -3.54 -1.68
C HIS A 31 -9.44 -4.02 -2.95
N PRO A 32 -10.33 -3.19 -3.55
CA PRO A 32 -11.08 -3.58 -4.76
C PRO A 32 -10.20 -3.90 -5.96
N GLY A 33 -8.99 -3.33 -6.04
CA GLY A 33 -7.99 -3.61 -7.08
C GLY A 33 -7.22 -4.92 -6.86
N GLY A 34 -7.51 -5.66 -5.79
CA GLY A 34 -6.85 -6.90 -5.42
C GLY A 34 -5.57 -6.71 -4.60
N ALA A 35 -5.19 -7.78 -3.89
CA ALA A 35 -4.01 -7.81 -3.02
C ALA A 35 -2.70 -7.75 -3.81
N GLU A 36 -2.65 -8.32 -5.02
CA GLU A 36 -1.43 -8.42 -5.82
C GLU A 36 -0.86 -7.04 -6.15
N CYS A 37 -1.71 -6.09 -6.55
CA CYS A 37 -1.31 -4.72 -6.84
C CYS A 37 -0.67 -4.01 -5.62
N LEU A 38 -1.17 -4.30 -4.41
CA LEU A 38 -0.61 -3.77 -3.16
C LEU A 38 0.74 -4.40 -2.83
N LEU A 39 0.87 -5.71 -3.02
CA LEU A 39 2.11 -6.46 -2.76
C LEU A 39 3.23 -6.08 -3.73
N ASP A 40 2.89 -5.78 -4.99
CA ASP A 40 3.85 -5.27 -5.98
C ASP A 40 4.41 -3.89 -5.60
N CYS A 41 3.65 -3.11 -4.84
CA CYS A 41 4.02 -1.79 -4.32
C CYS A 41 4.47 -1.82 -2.85
N ALA A 42 4.62 -3.01 -2.24
CA ALA A 42 5.00 -3.11 -0.84
C ALA A 42 6.44 -2.64 -0.61
N GLY A 43 6.64 -1.83 0.42
CA GLY A 43 7.92 -1.30 0.86
C GLY A 43 8.51 -0.19 -0.03
N VAL A 44 7.71 0.38 -0.94
CA VAL A 44 8.14 1.46 -1.83
C VAL A 44 7.20 2.67 -1.78
N ASP A 45 7.63 3.77 -2.40
CA ASP A 45 6.78 4.92 -2.70
C ASP A 45 5.88 4.59 -3.90
N ALA A 46 4.59 4.50 -3.62
CA ALA A 46 3.53 4.16 -4.55
C ALA A 46 2.73 5.39 -5.02
N THR A 47 3.16 6.63 -4.70
CA THR A 47 2.46 7.87 -5.08
C THR A 47 2.01 7.88 -6.53
N ARG A 48 2.95 7.63 -7.44
CA ARG A 48 2.65 7.72 -8.87
C ARG A 48 1.62 6.67 -9.29
N VAL A 49 1.74 5.45 -8.80
CA VAL A 49 0.80 4.37 -9.12
C VAL A 49 -0.59 4.70 -8.58
N PHE A 50 -0.64 5.21 -7.36
CA PHE A 50 -1.88 5.60 -6.71
C PHE A 50 -2.60 6.74 -7.46
N ASP A 51 -1.86 7.78 -7.85
CA ASP A 51 -2.36 8.95 -8.58
C ASP A 51 -2.79 8.60 -10.02
N ASP A 52 -1.98 7.80 -10.73
CA ASP A 52 -2.25 7.40 -12.13
C ASP A 52 -3.55 6.56 -12.25
N VAL A 53 -3.93 5.83 -11.19
CA VAL A 53 -5.20 5.09 -11.12
C VAL A 53 -6.40 6.02 -10.93
N GLY A 54 -6.22 7.17 -10.29
CA GLY A 54 -7.31 8.12 -10.02
C GLY A 54 -8.31 7.59 -8.97
N HIS A 55 -7.80 7.14 -7.83
CA HIS A 55 -8.60 6.65 -6.70
C HIS A 55 -9.63 7.69 -6.22
N SER A 56 -10.81 7.21 -5.81
CA SER A 56 -11.90 8.05 -5.33
C SER A 56 -11.67 8.59 -3.92
N ASP A 57 -12.47 9.58 -3.50
CA ASP A 57 -12.43 10.14 -2.15
C ASP A 57 -12.61 9.06 -1.06
N ILE A 58 -13.42 8.02 -1.31
CA ILE A 58 -13.60 6.90 -0.39
C ILE A 58 -12.31 6.08 -0.25
N ALA A 59 -11.56 5.89 -1.33
CA ALA A 59 -10.28 5.19 -1.28
C ALA A 59 -9.24 5.99 -0.49
N TRP A 60 -9.30 7.33 -0.55
CA TRP A 60 -8.52 8.20 0.32
C TRP A 60 -8.88 8.01 1.79
N GLU A 61 -10.18 8.02 2.14
CA GLU A 61 -10.63 7.78 3.52
C GLU A 61 -10.18 6.39 4.04
N MET A 62 -10.24 5.36 3.19
CA MET A 62 -9.72 4.03 3.54
C MET A 62 -8.22 4.05 3.82
N LEU A 63 -7.46 4.79 3.01
CA LEU A 63 -6.01 4.92 3.14
C LEU A 63 -5.62 5.74 4.39
N GLU A 64 -6.34 6.81 4.71
CA GLU A 64 -6.07 7.64 5.90
C GLU A 64 -6.13 6.83 7.21
N ASN A 65 -7.06 5.87 7.30
CA ASN A 65 -7.16 4.96 8.44
C ASN A 65 -5.96 4.01 8.60
N CYS A 66 -5.14 3.88 7.56
CA CYS A 66 -3.93 3.07 7.55
C CYS A 66 -2.65 3.88 7.81
N CYS A 67 -2.73 5.20 7.97
CA CYS A 67 -1.56 6.07 8.13
C CYS A 67 -0.85 5.83 9.48
N VAL A 68 0.46 5.62 9.44
CA VAL A 68 1.29 5.34 10.62
C VAL A 68 2.48 6.29 10.82
N GLY A 69 2.76 7.19 9.87
CA GLY A 69 3.82 8.20 10.04
C GLY A 69 4.18 8.98 8.78
#